data_AF-A0A918DIE4-F1
#
_entry.id   AF-A0A918DIE4-F1
#
_cell.length_a   1.000
_cell.length_b   1.000
_cell.length_c   1.000
_cell.angle_alpha   90.00
_cell.angle_beta   90.00
_cell.angle_gamma   90.00
#
_symmetry.space_group_name_H-M   'P 1'
#
loop_
_entity.id
_entity.type
_entity.pdbx_description
1 polymer ?
#
loop_
_entity_poly.entity_id
_entity_poly.type
_entity_poly.pdbx_seq_one_letter_code
_entity_poly.pdbx_strand_id
1 'polypeptide(L)'
;MVWQIRDLLISRGIPCFVKNEYAIGAMGDLSPFDCWPEVWLTDDEWMPKARQILEDWQNQQQGSAWYCRQCGEENGAGFELCWQCDSERPD
;
A
#
# COMPACT_ATOMS: atom_id res chain seq x y z
N MET A 1 2.77 0.69 -5.96
CA MET A 1 1.42 0.79 -5.37
C MET A 1 0.51 -0.38 -5.73
N VAL A 2 0.22 -0.67 -7.02
CA VAL A 2 -0.67 -1.78 -7.44
C VAL A 2 -0.28 -3.12 -6.81
N TRP A 3 1.00 -3.49 -6.85
CA TRP A 3 1.50 -4.74 -6.27
C TRP A 3 1.35 -4.81 -4.75
N GLN A 4 1.63 -3.70 -4.05
CA GLN A 4 1.48 -3.63 -2.59
C GLN A 4 0.02 -3.81 -2.18
N ILE A 5 -0.92 -3.23 -2.95
CA ILE A 5 -2.36 -3.41 -2.75
C ILE A 5 -2.76 -4.86 -3.01
N ARG A 6 -2.28 -5.47 -4.10
CA ARG A 6 -2.52 -6.88 -4.41
C ARG A 6 -2.08 -7.77 -3.25
N ASP A 7 -0.84 -7.60 -2.79
CA ASP A 7 -0.26 -8.41 -1.72
C ASP A 7 -0.98 -8.21 -0.39
N LEU A 8 -1.36 -6.96 -0.06
CA LEU A 8 -2.21 -6.65 1.08
C LEU A 8 -3.53 -7.44 1.02
N LEU A 9 -4.25 -7.39 -0.10
CA LEU A 9 -5.54 -8.08 -0.25
C LEU A 9 -5.38 -9.60 -0.17
N ILE A 10 -4.37 -10.17 -0.85
CA ILE A 10 -4.06 -11.60 -0.78
C ILE A 10 -3.74 -12.03 0.66
N SER A 11 -2.93 -11.26 1.39
CA SER A 11 -2.58 -11.54 2.79
C SER A 11 -3.80 -11.58 3.73
N ARG A 12 -4.90 -10.91 3.35
CA ARG A 12 -6.17 -10.88 4.09
C ARG A 12 -7.22 -11.85 3.55
N GLY A 13 -6.80 -12.76 2.66
CA GLY A 13 -7.63 -13.80 2.06
C GLY A 13 -8.66 -13.25 1.07
N ILE A 14 -8.37 -12.13 0.40
CA ILE A 14 -9.20 -11.58 -0.66
C ILE A 14 -8.61 -11.98 -2.02
N PRO A 15 -9.31 -12.82 -2.81
CA PRO A 15 -8.87 -13.17 -4.16
C PRO A 15 -8.86 -11.95 -5.07
N CYS A 16 -7.69 -11.64 -5.64
CA CYS A 16 -7.51 -10.56 -6.60
C CYS A 16 -6.34 -10.85 -7.55
N PHE A 17 -6.29 -10.10 -8.65
CA PHE A 17 -5.23 -10.18 -9.65
C PHE A 17 -4.90 -8.80 -10.21
N VAL A 18 -3.78 -8.69 -10.93
CA VAL A 18 -3.42 -7.45 -11.61
C VAL A 18 -3.75 -7.59 -13.09
N LYS A 19 -4.70 -6.76 -13.56
CA LYS A 19 -4.99 -6.62 -14.98
C LYS A 19 -3.90 -5.74 -15.62
N ASN A 20 -3.60 -5.99 -16.89
CA ASN A 20 -2.61 -5.23 -17.67
C ASN A 20 -1.18 -5.28 -17.11
N GLU A 21 -0.85 -6.31 -16.32
CA GLU A 21 0.49 -6.51 -15.73
C GLU A 21 1.64 -6.41 -16.76
N TYR A 22 1.40 -6.86 -18.00
CA TYR A 22 2.39 -6.88 -19.08
C TYR A 22 2.05 -5.95 -20.26
N ALA A 23 1.00 -5.13 -20.16
CA ALA A 23 0.52 -4.28 -21.27
C ALA A 23 1.49 -3.14 -21.62
N ILE A 24 2.41 -2.80 -20.71
CA ILE A 24 3.49 -1.81 -20.95
C ILE A 24 4.41 -2.23 -22.12
N GLY A 25 4.49 -3.52 -22.46
CA GLY A 25 5.26 -3.99 -23.63
C GLY A 25 4.68 -3.59 -24.99
N ALA A 26 3.42 -3.13 -25.04
CA ALA A 26 2.73 -2.66 -26.23
C ALA A 26 2.64 -1.13 -26.32
N MET A 27 3.46 -0.42 -25.53
CA MET A 27 3.53 1.05 -25.46
C MET A 27 4.05 1.64 -26.77
N GLY A 28 3.16 1.70 -27.76
CA GLY A 28 3.39 2.15 -29.14
C GLY A 28 2.10 2.18 -29.95
N ASP A 29 1.19 1.22 -29.73
CA ASP A 29 -0.09 1.09 -30.46
C ASP A 29 -1.34 1.32 -29.59
N LEU A 30 -1.18 1.44 -28.26
CA LEU A 30 -2.29 1.57 -27.29
C LEU A 30 -2.22 2.88 -26.50
N SER A 31 -3.39 3.39 -26.11
CA SER A 31 -3.48 4.55 -25.22
C SER A 31 -2.83 4.23 -23.86
N PRO A 32 -2.10 5.16 -23.24
CA PRO A 32 -1.47 4.95 -21.93
C PRO A 32 -2.43 4.44 -20.85
N PHE A 33 -3.72 4.82 -20.94
CA PHE A 33 -4.76 4.37 -20.01
C PHE A 33 -5.10 2.88 -20.16
N ASP A 34 -5.01 2.33 -21.38
CA ASP A 34 -5.27 0.91 -21.62
C ASP A 34 -4.15 0.01 -21.11
N CYS A 35 -2.99 0.60 -20.81
CA CYS A 35 -1.79 -0.10 -20.35
C CYS A 35 -1.55 0.01 -18.84
N TRP A 36 -2.38 0.75 -18.10
CA TRP A 36 -2.18 0.91 -16.67
C TRP A 36 -2.53 -0.37 -15.90
N PRO A 37 -1.65 -0.80 -14.99
CA PRO A 37 -1.94 -1.95 -14.15
C PRO A 37 -3.02 -1.62 -13.13
N GLU A 38 -3.99 -2.51 -12.99
CA GLU A 38 -5.15 -2.34 -12.11
C GLU A 38 -5.32 -3.56 -11.22
N VAL A 39 -5.71 -3.37 -9.95
CA VAL A 39 -6.07 -4.49 -9.06
C VAL A 39 -7.55 -4.81 -9.25
N TRP A 40 -7.85 -6.04 -9.65
CA TRP A 40 -9.19 -6.53 -9.88
C TRP A 40 -9.52 -7.63 -8.87
N LEU A 41 -10.70 -7.55 -8.27
CA LEU A 41 -11.24 -8.61 -7.42
C LEU A 41 -11.75 -9.75 -8.31
N THR A 42 -11.68 -10.98 -7.84
CA THR A 42 -12.20 -12.14 -8.59
C THR A 42 -13.73 -12.14 -8.66
N ASP A 43 -14.40 -11.58 -7.65
CA ASP A 43 -15.86 -11.45 -7.57
C ASP A 43 -16.23 -10.14 -6.84
N ASP A 44 -17.37 -9.56 -7.21
CA ASP A 44 -17.90 -8.31 -6.65
C ASP A 44 -18.28 -8.45 -5.17
N GLU A 45 -18.56 -9.67 -4.68
CA GLU A 45 -18.85 -9.94 -3.27
C GLU A 45 -17.73 -9.47 -2.32
N TRP A 46 -16.49 -9.42 -2.82
CA TRP A 46 -15.31 -9.02 -2.04
C TRP A 46 -15.17 -7.52 -1.89
N MET A 47 -15.91 -6.73 -2.69
CA MET A 47 -15.79 -5.27 -2.75
C MET A 47 -15.92 -4.59 -1.39
N PRO A 48 -16.92 -4.91 -0.53
CA PRO A 48 -17.05 -4.26 0.77
C PRO A 48 -15.84 -4.54 1.68
N LYS A 49 -15.38 -5.80 1.72
CA LYS A 49 -14.25 -6.22 2.56
C LYS A 49 -12.92 -5.62 2.07
N ALA A 50 -12.71 -5.62 0.75
CA ALA A 50 -11.53 -5.04 0.14
C ALA A 50 -11.43 -3.54 0.43
N ARG A 51 -12.55 -2.81 0.30
CA ARG A 51 -12.61 -1.38 0.62
C ARG A 51 -12.23 -1.10 2.07
N GLN A 52 -12.82 -1.84 3.01
CA GLN A 52 -12.53 -1.66 4.44
C GLN A 52 -11.03 -1.87 4.73
N ILE A 53 -10.42 -2.92 4.18
CA ILE A 53 -8.98 -3.19 4.36
C ILE A 53 -8.11 -2.06 3.80
N LEU A 54 -8.50 -1.48 2.66
CA LEU A 54 -7.76 -0.37 2.05
C LEU A 54 -7.89 0.91 2.88
N GLU A 55 -9.07 1.21 3.39
CA GLU A 55 -9.31 2.34 4.29
C GLU A 55 -8.49 2.19 5.58
N ASP A 56 -8.51 1.01 6.21
CA ASP A 56 -7.71 0.72 7.41
C ASP A 56 -6.21 0.87 7.15
N TRP A 57 -5.73 0.33 6.02
CA TRP A 57 -4.33 0.44 5.63
C TRP A 57 -3.91 1.88 5.37
N GLN A 58 -4.75 2.66 4.69
CA GLN A 58 -4.51 4.08 4.44
C GLN A 58 -4.52 4.90 5.74
N ASN A 59 -5.35 4.53 6.71
CA ASN A 59 -5.38 5.18 8.02
C ASN A 59 -4.16 4.82 8.89
N GLN A 60 -3.66 3.58 8.82
CA GLN A 60 -2.43 3.18 9.52
C GLN A 60 -1.19 3.92 9.00
N GLN A 61 -1.12 4.14 7.69
CA GLN A 61 -0.08 4.94 7.05
C GLN A 61 -0.11 6.42 7.50
N GLN A 62 -1.26 6.89 7.99
CA GLN A 62 -1.50 8.25 8.47
C GLN A 62 -1.37 8.40 10.00
N GLY A 63 -0.70 7.48 10.69
CA GLY A 63 -0.46 7.65 12.12
C GLY A 63 0.24 8.98 12.45
N SER A 64 0.20 9.39 13.71
CA SER A 64 0.87 10.62 14.16
C SER A 64 2.39 10.47 14.11
N ALA A 65 3.08 11.51 13.64
CA ALA A 65 4.53 11.62 13.80
C ALA A 65 4.93 11.47 15.28
N TRP A 66 6.12 10.91 15.52
CA TRP A 66 6.63 10.67 16.86
C TRP A 66 8.02 11.27 17.03
N TYR A 67 8.29 11.78 18.22
CA TYR A 67 9.58 12.38 18.56
C TYR A 67 10.48 11.35 19.24
N CYS A 68 11.72 11.23 18.76
CA CYS A 68 12.69 10.35 19.36
C CYS A 68 13.09 10.84 20.76
N ARG A 69 13.01 9.97 21.77
CA ARG A 69 13.43 10.30 23.15
C ARG A 69 14.95 10.43 23.31
N GLN A 70 15.75 9.92 22.36
CA GLN A 70 17.21 9.95 22.43
C GLN A 70 17.80 11.20 21.73
N CYS A 71 17.36 11.52 20.51
CA CYS A 71 17.93 12.63 19.74
C CYS A 71 16.96 13.82 19.53
N GLY A 72 15.67 13.67 19.87
CA GLY A 72 14.66 14.72 19.70
C GLY A 72 14.08 14.87 18.30
N GLU A 73 14.51 14.04 17.34
CA GLU A 73 14.09 14.12 15.94
C GLU A 73 12.62 13.71 15.74
N GLU A 74 11.93 14.35 14.79
CA GLU A 74 10.58 13.98 14.37
C GLU A 74 10.64 12.84 13.34
N ASN A 75 9.90 11.76 13.62
CA ASN A 75 9.84 10.57 12.77
C ASN A 75 8.40 10.39 12.27
N GLY A 76 8.25 10.01 11.01
CA GLY A 76 6.94 9.65 10.45
C GLY A 76 6.36 8.40 11.13
N ALA A 77 5.03 8.27 11.14
CA ALA A 77 4.37 7.17 11.86
C ALA A 77 4.66 5.76 11.31
N GLY A 78 5.09 5.66 10.05
CA GLY A 78 5.50 4.40 9.43
C GLY A 78 6.88 3.91 9.87
N PHE A 79 7.63 4.68 10.66
CA PHE A 79 8.95 4.27 11.17
C PHE A 79 8.82 3.61 12.55
N GLU A 80 9.39 2.41 12.67
CA GLU A 80 9.56 1.69 13.95
C GLU A 80 10.84 2.12 14.69
N LEU A 81 11.83 2.62 13.96
CA LEU A 81 13.12 3.10 14.46
C LEU A 81 13.34 4.57 14.09
N CYS A 82 14.08 5.29 14.92
CA CYS A 82 14.42 6.67 14.62
C CYS A 82 15.36 6.75 13.42
N TRP A 83 14.98 7.52 12.39
CA TRP A 83 15.76 7.61 11.15
C TRP A 83 17.17 8.22 11.35
N GLN A 84 17.38 8.97 12.44
CA GLN A 84 18.63 9.66 12.76
C GLN A 84 19.55 8.87 13.69
N CYS A 85 19.01 8.03 14.59
CA CYS A 85 19.83 7.37 15.63
C CYS A 85 19.48 5.90 15.89
N ASP A 86 18.63 5.29 15.05
CA ASP A 86 18.20 3.89 15.12
C ASP A 86 17.55 3.46 16.45
N SER A 87 17.18 4.40 17.31
CA SER A 87 16.48 4.11 18.57
C SER A 87 15.04 3.70 18.32
N GLU A 88 14.53 2.75 19.10
CA GLU A 88 13.15 2.27 19.00
C GLU A 88 12.12 3.38 19.25
N ARG A 89 10.99 3.29 18.53
CA ARG A 89 9.83 4.11 18.79
C ARG A 89 9.37 3.89 20.24
N PRO A 90 9.16 4.97 21.03
CA PRO A 90 8.60 4.83 22.36
C PRO A 90 7.18 4.28 22.29
N ASP A 91 6.88 3.24 23.08
CA ASP A 91 5.51 2.77 23.34
C ASP A 91 4.60 3.89 23.89
#